data_AF-A0A7S3BS00-F1
#
_entry.id   AF-A0A7S3BS00-F1
#
_cell.length_a   1.000
_cell.length_b   1.000
_cell.length_c   1.000
_cell.angle_alpha   90.00
_cell.angle_beta   90.00
_cell.angle_gamma   90.00
#
_symmetry.space_group_name_H-M   'P 1'
#
loop_
_entity.id
_entity.type
_entity.pdbx_description
1 polymer ?
#
loop_
_entity_poly.entity_id
_entity_poly.type
_entity_poly.pdbx_seq_one_letter_code
_entity_poly.pdbx_strand_id
1 'polypeptide(L)'
;EGPRAGVVLRDPSIVPKKAHHRTMTRPADIDESRKELPIMDMEQEIMEAINGNLVTVLCGATGSGKTTQLPQFLYEAGYGDPACADHPGAIAVTQPRRVAASSAARRVAQEMGMALGGEVGYQVRYDRRCGESPAIKFMTDGLLLKE
;
A
#
# COMPACT_ATOMS: atom_id res chain seq x y z
N GLU A 1 -30.53 -0.99 6.72
CA GLU A 1 -30.09 0.11 5.83
C GLU A 1 -28.80 -0.34 5.16
N GLY A 2 -28.82 -0.55 3.84
CA GLY A 2 -27.64 -1.06 3.11
C GLY A 2 -26.54 0.02 2.99
N PRO A 3 -25.27 -0.37 2.82
CA PRO A 3 -24.20 0.60 2.59
C PRO A 3 -24.48 1.33 1.28
N ARG A 4 -24.61 2.66 1.33
CA ARG A 4 -24.67 3.49 0.14
C ARG A 4 -23.34 3.33 -0.59
N ALA A 5 -23.40 2.95 -1.86
CA ALA A 5 -22.24 2.98 -2.76
C ALA A 5 -21.52 4.33 -2.60
N GLY A 6 -20.23 4.30 -2.32
CA GLY A 6 -19.44 5.52 -2.17
C GLY A 6 -19.53 6.34 -3.45
N VAL A 7 -19.78 7.64 -3.33
CA VAL A 7 -19.72 8.54 -4.49
C VAL A 7 -18.25 8.70 -4.85
N VAL A 8 -17.81 8.07 -5.94
CA VAL A 8 -16.48 8.28 -6.52
C VAL A 8 -16.53 9.57 -7.32
N LEU A 9 -16.11 10.67 -6.70
CA LEU A 9 -15.77 11.88 -7.44
C LEU A 9 -14.50 11.60 -8.24
N ARG A 10 -14.44 12.02 -9.50
CA ARG A 10 -13.25 11.92 -10.35
C ARG A 10 -12.75 13.32 -10.65
N ASP A 11 -11.44 13.50 -10.64
CA ASP A 11 -10.85 14.76 -11.08
C ASP A 11 -10.71 14.75 -12.61
N PRO A 12 -11.45 15.60 -13.35
CA PRO A 12 -11.44 15.62 -14.82
C PRO A 12 -10.10 16.08 -15.41
N SER A 13 -9.19 16.63 -14.60
CA SER A 13 -7.85 17.02 -15.05
C SER A 13 -6.83 15.86 -15.05
N ILE A 14 -7.18 14.71 -14.46
CA ILE A 14 -6.29 13.55 -14.37
C ILE A 14 -6.45 12.68 -15.61
N VAL A 15 -5.34 12.54 -16.35
CA VAL A 15 -5.28 11.68 -17.54
C VAL A 15 -4.99 10.24 -17.10
N PRO A 16 -5.70 9.23 -17.64
CA PRO A 16 -5.42 7.82 -17.37
C PRO A 16 -3.97 7.47 -17.74
N LYS A 17 -3.24 6.92 -16.77
CA LYS A 17 -1.81 6.59 -16.91
C LYS A 17 -1.61 5.20 -17.49
N LYS A 18 -0.43 4.93 -18.06
CA LYS A 18 -0.14 3.59 -18.61
C LYS A 18 -0.02 2.59 -17.46
N ALA A 19 -0.68 1.45 -17.60
CA ALA A 19 -0.59 0.37 -16.61
C ALA A 19 0.83 -0.23 -16.61
N HIS A 20 1.56 -0.04 -15.52
CA HIS A 20 2.75 -0.82 -15.19
C HIS A 20 2.33 -1.91 -14.21
N HIS A 21 2.57 -3.18 -14.52
CA HIS A 21 2.14 -4.28 -13.66
C HIS A 21 3.36 -5.08 -13.18
N ARG A 22 3.49 -5.23 -11.85
CA ARG A 22 4.51 -6.07 -11.23
C ARG A 22 3.91 -7.43 -10.88
N THR A 23 4.36 -8.47 -11.55
CA THR A 23 3.98 -9.85 -11.22
C THR A 23 4.61 -10.25 -9.88
N MET A 24 3.78 -10.77 -8.97
CA MET A 24 4.18 -11.20 -7.63
C MET A 24 3.96 -12.70 -7.46
N THR A 25 4.97 -13.39 -6.93
CA THR A 25 4.84 -14.80 -6.51
C THR A 25 4.76 -14.85 -4.99
N ARG A 26 3.71 -15.46 -4.46
CA ARG A 26 3.43 -15.54 -3.02
C ARG A 26 3.31 -16.99 -2.56
N PRO A 27 3.58 -17.30 -1.27
CA PRO A 27 3.22 -18.57 -0.68
C PRO A 27 1.71 -18.84 -0.79
N ALA A 28 1.32 -20.09 -1.09
CA ALA A 28 -0.07 -20.42 -1.41
C ALA A 28 -1.01 -20.22 -0.21
N ASP A 29 -0.56 -20.58 0.99
CA ASP A 29 -1.29 -20.40 2.26
C ASP A 29 -1.57 -18.91 2.55
N ILE A 30 -0.59 -18.05 2.27
CA ILE A 30 -0.75 -16.61 2.40
C ILE A 30 -1.77 -16.10 1.39
N ASP A 31 -1.68 -16.54 0.13
CA ASP A 31 -2.57 -16.08 -0.94
C ASP A 31 -4.03 -16.47 -0.68
N GLU A 32 -4.27 -17.68 -0.15
CA GLU A 32 -5.59 -18.11 0.29
C GLU A 32 -6.13 -17.24 1.43
N SER A 33 -5.33 -17.02 2.49
CA SER A 33 -5.76 -16.20 3.64
C SER A 33 -6.03 -14.73 3.26
N ARG A 34 -5.34 -14.19 2.25
CA ARG A 34 -5.56 -12.82 1.77
C ARG A 34 -6.91 -12.68 1.12
N LYS A 35 -7.34 -13.66 0.31
CA LYS A 35 -8.64 -13.66 -0.39
C LYS A 35 -9.84 -13.56 0.56
N GLU A 36 -9.68 -13.94 1.82
CA GLU A 36 -10.73 -13.81 2.84
C GLU A 36 -10.89 -12.37 3.36
N LEU A 37 -9.95 -11.46 3.07
CA LEU A 37 -10.02 -10.08 3.54
C LEU A 37 -11.03 -9.27 2.70
N PRO A 38 -11.97 -8.55 3.34
CA PRO A 38 -13.00 -7.77 2.63
C PRO A 38 -12.47 -6.76 1.61
N ILE A 39 -11.23 -6.27 1.78
CA ILE A 39 -10.62 -5.33 0.83
C ILE A 39 -10.28 -5.96 -0.52
N MET A 40 -10.11 -7.30 -0.60
CA MET A 40 -9.75 -7.97 -1.85
C MET A 40 -10.86 -7.85 -2.89
N ASP A 41 -12.12 -7.96 -2.47
CA ASP A 41 -13.29 -7.81 -3.35
C ASP A 41 -13.42 -6.39 -3.93
N MET A 42 -12.72 -5.42 -3.34
CA MET A 42 -12.76 -4.01 -3.72
C MET A 42 -11.51 -3.52 -4.44
N GLU A 43 -10.55 -4.40 -4.77
CA GLU A 43 -9.26 -4.02 -5.34
C GLU A 43 -9.41 -3.15 -6.60
N GLN A 44 -10.25 -3.58 -7.55
CA GLN A 44 -10.49 -2.84 -8.78
C GLN A 44 -11.08 -1.44 -8.51
N GLU A 45 -12.13 -1.35 -7.69
CA GLU A 45 -12.79 -0.08 -7.37
C GLU A 45 -11.82 0.89 -6.67
N ILE A 46 -11.02 0.38 -5.74
CA ILE A 46 -10.00 1.15 -5.03
C ILE A 46 -8.95 1.70 -6.01
N MET A 47 -8.41 0.85 -6.88
CA MET A 47 -7.37 1.26 -7.82
C MET A 47 -7.89 2.23 -8.89
N GLU A 48 -9.13 2.05 -9.35
CA GLU A 48 -9.78 3.02 -10.23
C GLU A 48 -9.98 4.37 -9.55
N ALA A 49 -10.41 4.38 -8.28
CA ALA A 49 -10.58 5.61 -7.51
C ALA A 49 -9.25 6.34 -7.31
N ILE A 50 -8.17 5.62 -6.99
CA ILE A 50 -6.82 6.18 -6.82
C ILE A 50 -6.28 6.73 -8.14
N ASN A 51 -6.45 6.00 -9.25
CA ASN A 51 -5.95 6.46 -10.55
C ASN A 51 -6.74 7.66 -11.10
N GLY A 52 -8.00 7.84 -10.67
CA GLY A 52 -8.86 8.95 -11.07
C GLY A 52 -8.82 10.17 -10.14
N ASN A 53 -8.04 10.12 -9.03
CA ASN A 53 -8.02 11.17 -8.02
C ASN A 53 -6.63 11.36 -7.38
N LEU A 54 -6.21 12.61 -7.19
CA LEU A 54 -4.99 12.92 -6.42
C LEU A 54 -5.09 12.52 -4.94
N VAL A 55 -6.31 12.56 -4.38
CA VAL A 55 -6.59 12.22 -2.99
C VAL A 55 -7.81 11.31 -2.94
N THR A 56 -7.66 10.13 -2.32
CA THR A 56 -8.73 9.16 -2.12
C THR A 56 -8.87 8.85 -0.63
N VAL A 57 -10.09 8.90 -0.10
CA VAL A 57 -10.40 8.54 1.29
C VAL A 57 -11.02 7.14 1.31
N LEU A 58 -10.28 6.16 1.83
CA LEU A 58 -10.74 4.79 1.98
C LEU A 58 -11.22 4.52 3.42
N CYS A 59 -12.50 4.19 3.57
CA CYS A 59 -13.11 3.85 4.85
C CYS A 59 -13.39 2.34 4.95
N GLY A 60 -13.09 1.74 6.10
CA GLY A 60 -13.43 0.34 6.37
C GLY A 60 -13.11 -0.06 7.80
N ALA A 61 -13.76 -1.11 8.32
CA ALA A 61 -13.56 -1.58 9.69
C ALA A 61 -12.12 -2.08 9.95
N THR A 62 -11.65 -2.05 11.20
CA THR A 62 -10.41 -2.72 11.59
C THR A 62 -10.47 -4.20 11.24
N GLY A 63 -9.37 -4.78 10.74
CA GLY A 63 -9.35 -6.16 10.25
C GLY A 63 -9.77 -6.33 8.78
N SER A 64 -10.28 -5.28 8.12
CA SER A 64 -10.66 -5.38 6.70
C SER A 64 -9.48 -5.52 5.72
N GLY A 65 -8.23 -5.42 6.19
CA GLY A 65 -7.03 -5.55 5.35
C GLY A 65 -6.42 -4.23 4.82
N LYS A 66 -6.98 -3.05 5.15
CA LYS A 66 -6.50 -1.75 4.61
C LYS A 66 -5.00 -1.52 4.71
N THR A 67 -4.45 -1.62 5.93
CA THR A 67 -3.03 -1.30 6.18
C THR A 67 -2.06 -2.29 5.53
N THR A 68 -2.49 -3.52 5.25
CA THR A 68 -1.63 -4.57 4.71
C THR A 68 -1.80 -4.74 3.19
N GLN A 69 -3.02 -4.65 2.66
CA GLN A 69 -3.29 -4.93 1.25
C GLN A 69 -3.17 -3.69 0.36
N LEU A 70 -3.59 -2.51 0.82
CA LEU A 70 -3.54 -1.30 -0.02
C LEU A 70 -2.13 -0.97 -0.54
N PRO A 71 -1.05 -1.03 0.28
CA PRO A 71 0.31 -0.83 -0.24
C PRO A 71 0.72 -1.89 -1.27
N GLN A 72 0.21 -3.11 -1.16
CA GLN A 72 0.50 -4.19 -2.12
C GLN A 72 -0.20 -3.94 -3.47
N PHE A 73 -1.46 -3.50 -3.47
CA PHE A 73 -2.17 -3.12 -4.70
C PHE A 73 -1.44 -2.01 -5.45
N LEU A 74 -1.00 -0.98 -4.72
CA LEU A 74 -0.18 0.09 -5.29
C LEU A 74 1.12 -0.45 -5.87
N TYR A 75 1.83 -1.29 -5.11
CA TYR A 75 3.07 -1.90 -5.58
C TYR A 75 2.87 -2.73 -6.86
N GLU A 76 1.82 -3.56 -6.92
CA GLU A 76 1.46 -4.39 -8.09
C GLU A 76 1.04 -3.55 -9.29
N ALA A 77 0.47 -2.36 -9.06
CA ALA A 77 0.20 -1.35 -10.09
C ALA A 77 1.40 -0.47 -10.44
N GLY A 78 2.59 -0.80 -9.94
CA GLY A 78 3.84 -0.16 -10.33
C GLY A 78 4.26 1.07 -9.50
N TYR A 79 3.52 1.43 -8.46
CA TYR A 79 3.95 2.47 -7.52
C TYR A 79 5.21 2.01 -6.78
N GLY A 80 6.19 2.92 -6.62
CA GLY A 80 7.45 2.61 -5.95
C GLY A 80 8.45 1.85 -6.81
N ASP A 81 8.18 1.63 -8.10
CA ASP A 81 9.15 1.12 -9.07
C ASP A 81 9.88 2.30 -9.74
N PRO A 82 11.22 2.44 -9.58
CA PRO A 82 11.98 3.49 -10.25
C PRO A 82 11.87 3.50 -11.79
N ALA A 83 11.50 2.36 -12.40
CA ALA A 83 11.26 2.26 -13.84
C ALA A 83 9.86 2.76 -14.26
N CYS A 84 8.93 2.95 -13.30
CA CYS A 84 7.62 3.53 -13.57
C CYS A 84 7.76 5.04 -13.77
N ALA A 85 7.59 5.50 -15.02
CA ALA A 85 7.70 6.92 -15.37
C ALA A 85 6.72 7.81 -14.58
N ASP A 86 5.55 7.26 -14.25
CA ASP A 86 4.49 8.02 -13.62
C ASP A 86 4.54 8.03 -12.08
N HIS A 87 5.14 7.00 -11.45
CA HIS A 87 5.05 6.74 -10.00
C HIS A 87 6.40 6.26 -9.39
N PRO A 88 7.55 6.89 -9.71
CA PRO A 88 8.86 6.32 -9.38
C PRO A 88 9.21 6.38 -7.88
N GLY A 89 8.46 7.17 -7.11
CA GLY A 89 8.69 7.37 -5.68
C GLY A 89 8.12 6.25 -4.81
N ALA A 90 8.76 6.01 -3.67
CA ALA A 90 8.33 5.01 -2.69
C ALA A 90 6.91 5.25 -2.15
N ILE A 91 6.21 4.17 -1.86
CA ILE A 91 4.94 4.17 -1.14
C ILE A 91 5.23 4.37 0.35
N ALA A 92 4.94 5.57 0.86
CA ALA A 92 5.05 5.88 2.28
C ALA A 92 3.75 5.55 3.01
N VAL A 93 3.82 4.66 4.01
CA VAL A 93 2.67 4.28 4.83
C VAL A 93 2.90 4.74 6.27
N THR A 94 2.15 5.74 6.72
CA THR A 94 2.30 6.21 8.10
C THR A 94 1.42 5.44 9.08
N GLN A 95 1.88 5.32 10.31
CA GLN A 95 1.16 4.76 11.44
C GLN A 95 1.42 5.61 12.69
N PRO A 96 0.39 5.90 13.51
CA PRO A 96 0.55 6.77 14.67
C PRO A 96 1.42 6.16 15.78
N ARG A 97 1.63 4.83 15.76
CA ARG A 97 2.38 4.09 16.78
C ARG A 97 3.56 3.36 16.15
N ARG A 98 4.73 3.43 16.81
CA ARG A 98 5.97 2.75 16.37
C ARG A 98 5.78 1.24 16.17
N VAL A 99 5.11 0.58 17.13
CA VAL A 99 4.83 -0.86 17.07
C VAL A 99 3.97 -1.22 15.87
N ALA A 100 2.95 -0.39 15.56
CA ALA A 100 2.08 -0.60 14.40
C ALA A 100 2.86 -0.49 13.07
N ALA A 101 3.71 0.53 12.91
CA ALA A 101 4.58 0.65 11.72
C ALA A 101 5.48 -0.58 11.54
N SER A 102 6.19 -0.98 12.60
CA SER A 102 7.11 -2.13 12.54
C SER A 102 6.40 -3.47 12.30
N SER A 103 5.21 -3.66 12.87
CA SER A 103 4.42 -4.89 12.73
C SER A 103 3.78 -4.98 11.34
N ALA A 104 3.24 -3.88 10.83
CA ALA A 104 2.69 -3.82 9.49
C ALA A 104 3.76 -4.10 8.43
N ALA A 105 4.96 -3.51 8.55
CA ALA A 105 6.05 -3.77 7.62
C ALA A 105 6.48 -5.24 7.61
N ARG A 106 6.63 -5.88 8.79
CA ARG A 106 6.95 -7.32 8.89
C ARG A 106 5.87 -8.17 8.24
N ARG A 107 4.60 -7.84 8.50
CA ARG A 107 3.45 -8.57 7.95
C ARG A 107 3.42 -8.45 6.43
N VAL A 108 3.57 -7.25 5.88
CA VAL A 108 3.56 -7.02 4.43
C VAL A 108 4.78 -7.66 3.76
N ALA A 109 5.97 -7.57 4.34
CA ALA A 109 7.15 -8.26 3.83
C ALA A 109 6.92 -9.79 3.75
N GLN A 110 6.35 -10.37 4.80
CA GLN A 110 5.99 -11.80 4.82
C GLN A 110 4.93 -12.13 3.75
N GLU A 111 3.86 -11.33 3.64
CA GLU A 111 2.79 -11.56 2.66
C GLU A 111 3.28 -11.45 1.20
N MET A 112 4.29 -10.61 0.96
CA MET A 112 4.93 -10.43 -0.34
C MET A 112 6.04 -11.45 -0.62
N GLY A 113 6.35 -12.36 0.32
CA GLY A 113 7.45 -13.32 0.17
C GLY A 113 8.83 -12.65 0.12
N MET A 114 8.98 -11.46 0.72
CA MET A 114 10.18 -10.63 0.64
C MET A 114 10.88 -10.49 1.99
N ALA A 115 12.20 -10.28 1.94
CA ALA A 115 12.97 -9.96 3.13
C ALA A 115 12.65 -8.54 3.62
N LEU A 116 12.32 -8.41 4.91
CA LEU A 116 12.17 -7.10 5.54
C LEU A 116 13.49 -6.32 5.49
N GLY A 117 13.42 -5.08 5.01
CA GLY A 117 14.58 -4.21 4.84
C GLY A 117 15.03 -4.08 3.39
N GLY A 118 14.49 -4.85 2.45
CA GLY A 118 14.68 -4.67 1.01
C GLY A 118 13.58 -3.77 0.41
N GLU A 119 12.75 -4.36 -0.46
CA GLU A 119 11.57 -3.72 -1.10
C GLU A 119 10.56 -3.19 -0.07
N VAL A 120 10.39 -3.89 1.05
CA VAL A 120 9.51 -3.49 2.15
C VAL A 120 10.35 -3.20 3.39
N GLY A 121 10.20 -2.01 3.96
CA GLY A 121 10.93 -1.62 5.16
C GLY A 121 10.13 -0.75 6.10
N TYR A 122 10.71 -0.46 7.26
CA TYR A 122 10.19 0.56 8.17
C TYR A 122 11.27 1.47 8.75
N GLN A 123 10.85 2.65 9.15
CA GLN A 123 11.64 3.59 9.93
C GLN A 123 10.75 4.19 11.03
N VAL A 124 11.18 4.05 12.27
CA VAL A 124 10.55 4.67 13.44
C VAL A 124 11.62 5.35 14.28
N ARG A 125 11.23 6.17 15.26
CA ARG A 125 12.23 6.81 16.14
C ARG A 125 13.11 5.74 16.79
N TYR A 126 14.42 5.88 16.67
CA TYR A 126 15.44 4.98 17.23
C TYR A 126 15.47 3.55 16.68
N ASP A 127 14.74 3.23 15.59
CA ASP A 127 14.78 1.91 14.97
C ASP A 127 14.49 1.99 13.46
N ARG A 128 15.37 1.41 12.65
CA ARG A 128 15.32 1.47 11.18
C ARG A 128 15.67 0.10 10.61
N ARG A 129 14.77 -0.42 9.77
CA ARG A 129 14.96 -1.64 8.96
C ARG A 129 14.42 -1.37 7.57
N CYS A 130 15.16 -0.60 6.78
CA CYS A 130 14.85 -0.31 5.38
C CYS A 130 16.14 -0.09 4.58
N GLY A 131 16.11 -0.46 3.30
CA GLY A 131 17.20 -0.22 2.36
C GLY A 131 17.35 1.25 2.01
N GLU A 132 18.20 1.55 1.04
CA GLU A 132 18.35 2.92 0.52
C GLU A 132 17.11 3.37 -0.27
N SER A 133 16.53 2.45 -1.04
CA SER A 133 15.37 2.72 -1.92
C SER A 133 14.28 1.64 -1.78
N PRO A 134 13.59 1.54 -0.64
CA PRO A 134 12.45 0.63 -0.49
C PRO A 134 11.29 1.09 -1.36
N ALA A 135 10.60 0.17 -2.03
CA ALA A 135 9.34 0.47 -2.73
C ALA A 135 8.21 0.78 -1.76
N ILE A 136 8.18 0.14 -0.58
CA ILE A 136 7.21 0.37 0.49
C ILE A 136 7.93 0.68 1.80
N LYS A 137 7.64 1.86 2.38
CA LYS A 137 8.23 2.32 3.65
C LYS A 137 7.16 2.63 4.68
N PHE A 138 7.09 1.82 5.73
CA PHE A 138 6.26 2.09 6.89
C PHE A 138 6.97 3.02 7.87
N MET A 139 6.28 4.04 8.38
CA MET A 139 6.89 4.98 9.32
C MET A 139 5.89 5.60 10.28
N THR A 140 6.38 6.36 11.25
CA THR A 140 5.53 7.21 12.08
C THR A 140 5.30 8.57 11.42
N ASP A 141 4.16 9.20 11.67
CA ASP A 141 3.84 10.53 11.14
C ASP A 141 4.96 11.55 11.42
N GLY A 142 5.51 11.55 12.64
CA GLY A 142 6.60 12.45 13.03
C GLY A 142 7.95 12.21 12.34
N LEU A 143 8.12 11.08 11.62
CA LEU A 143 9.27 10.89 10.73
C LEU A 143 9.00 11.41 9.33
N LEU A 144 7.80 11.20 8.80
CA LEU A 144 7.43 11.75 7.49
C LEU A 144 7.54 13.28 7.48
N LEU A 145 7.15 13.94 8.58
CA LEU A 145 7.28 15.39 8.74
C LEU A 145 8.73 15.90 8.79
N LYS A 146 9.73 15.01 8.83
CA LYS A 146 11.16 15.35 8.86
C LYS A 146 11.91 14.91 7.60
N GLU A 147 11.25 14.20 6.69
CA GLU A 147 11.82 13.81 5.39
C GLU A 147 11.91 15.01 4.44
#